data_AF-A0A9D1DEY1-F1
#
_entry.id   AF-A0A9D1DEY1-F1
#
_cell.length_a   1.000
_cell.length_b   1.000
_cell.length_c   1.000
_cell.angle_alpha   90.00
_cell.angle_beta   90.00
_cell.angle_gamma   90.00
#
_symmetry.space_group_name_H-M   'P 1'
#
loop_
_entity.id
_entity.type
_entity.pdbx_description
1 polymer ?
#
loop_
_entity_poly.entity_id
_entity_poly.type
_entity_poly.pdbx_seq_one_letter_code
_entity_poly.pdbx_strand_id
1 'polypeptide(L)'
;MEEQTLSVVQEKAVGAYTHTFKEPFSWQGHTFEELTFDFASLTGGDSLAIEEELLLLNKTAFVPALSGEYLVRMAARACTTVIQEPGGRRTRIGMDALRAMPITEYNAIIGRARNFLLSAK
;
A
#
# COMPACT_ATOMS: atom_id res chain seq x y z
N MET A 1 1.63 -38.33 17.44
CA MET A 1 1.00 -37.02 17.71
C MET A 1 1.42 -36.16 16.54
N GLU A 2 0.64 -36.25 15.45
CA GLU A 2 0.97 -35.63 14.16
C GLU A 2 1.00 -34.11 14.29
N GLU A 3 2.11 -33.50 13.87
CA GLU A 3 2.22 -32.07 13.66
C GLU A 3 1.30 -31.67 12.50
N GLN A 4 0.23 -30.96 12.85
CA GLN A 4 -0.64 -30.27 11.89
C GLN A 4 0.20 -29.29 11.06
N THR A 5 0.36 -29.62 9.78
CA THR A 5 0.79 -28.69 8.75
C THR A 5 -0.20 -27.53 8.69
N LEU A 6 0.23 -26.33 9.09
CA LEU A 6 -0.49 -25.10 8.77
C LEU A 6 -0.38 -24.86 7.26
N SER A 7 -1.33 -25.40 6.51
CA SER A 7 -1.73 -24.84 5.23
C SER A 7 -2.34 -23.47 5.49
N VAL A 8 -1.53 -22.42 5.39
CA VAL A 8 -2.02 -21.05 5.23
C VAL A 8 -2.76 -21.04 3.90
N VAL A 9 -4.06 -21.29 3.96
CA VAL A 9 -4.98 -20.97 2.89
C VAL A 9 -4.83 -19.47 2.70
N GLN A 10 -4.14 -19.05 1.63
CA GLN A 10 -4.25 -17.68 1.14
C GLN A 10 -5.68 -17.54 0.62
N GLU A 11 -6.64 -17.41 1.54
CA GLU A 11 -7.90 -16.75 1.26
C GLU A 11 -7.46 -15.44 0.61
N LYS A 12 -7.77 -15.26 -0.68
CA LYS A 12 -7.56 -13.98 -1.34
C LYS A 12 -8.42 -12.98 -0.58
N ALA A 13 -7.83 -12.35 0.44
CA ALA A 13 -8.49 -11.35 1.25
C ALA A 13 -9.10 -10.34 0.28
N VAL A 14 -10.39 -10.05 0.45
CA VAL A 14 -11.13 -9.11 -0.40
C VAL A 14 -10.46 -7.75 -0.27
N GLY A 15 -9.53 -7.42 -1.18
CA GLY A 15 -8.69 -6.21 -1.09
C GLY A 15 -7.18 -6.46 -1.10
N ALA A 16 -6.70 -7.70 -1.12
CA ALA A 16 -5.29 -8.01 -1.36
C ALA A 16 -4.93 -7.81 -2.84
N TYR A 17 -3.90 -7.00 -3.09
CA TYR A 17 -3.38 -6.68 -4.41
C TYR A 17 -1.87 -6.90 -4.45
N THR A 18 -1.41 -7.80 -5.31
CA THR A 18 0.02 -7.94 -5.63
C THR A 18 0.29 -7.21 -6.93
N HIS A 19 1.19 -6.24 -6.88
CA HIS A 19 1.69 -5.50 -8.02
C HIS A 19 3.04 -6.09 -8.45
N THR A 20 3.05 -6.74 -9.61
CA THR A 20 4.29 -7.19 -10.25
C THR A 20 4.81 -6.07 -11.15
N PHE A 21 6.04 -5.66 -10.92
CA PHE A 21 6.68 -4.58 -11.66
C PHE A 21 7.09 -5.07 -13.04
N LYS A 22 6.88 -4.23 -14.07
CA LYS A 22 7.41 -4.53 -15.41
C LYS A 22 8.94 -4.44 -15.48
N GLU A 23 9.51 -3.52 -14.73
CA GLU A 23 10.94 -3.32 -14.60
C GLU A 23 11.29 -3.28 -13.11
N PRO A 24 12.37 -3.97 -12.68
CA PRO A 24 12.74 -4.03 -11.28
C PRO A 24 12.95 -2.62 -10.72
N PHE A 25 12.18 -2.26 -9.69
CA PHE A 25 12.23 -0.94 -9.07
C PHE A 25 13.26 -0.93 -7.94
N SER A 26 14.25 -0.03 -8.00
CA SER A 26 15.26 0.10 -6.96
C SER A 26 14.98 1.28 -6.05
N TRP A 27 14.88 1.03 -4.74
CA TRP A 27 14.63 2.05 -3.73
C TRP A 27 15.41 1.78 -2.44
N GLN A 28 16.11 2.79 -1.92
CA GLN A 28 17.00 2.68 -0.76
C GLN A 28 18.00 1.49 -0.82
N GLY A 29 18.49 1.15 -2.02
CA GLY A 29 19.42 0.03 -2.20
C GLY A 29 18.77 -1.36 -2.20
N HIS A 30 17.43 -1.44 -2.20
CA HIS A 30 16.67 -2.66 -2.39
C HIS A 30 15.99 -2.68 -3.75
N THR A 31 16.02 -3.83 -4.41
CA THR A 31 15.31 -4.05 -5.68
C THR A 31 14.01 -4.80 -5.41
N PHE A 32 12.91 -4.25 -5.91
CA PHE A 32 11.57 -4.78 -5.80
C PHE A 32 11.07 -5.22 -7.17
N GLU A 33 10.78 -6.50 -7.32
CA GLU A 33 10.11 -7.05 -8.50
C GLU A 33 8.61 -7.16 -8.27
N GLU A 34 8.18 -7.36 -7.02
CA GLU A 34 6.77 -7.49 -6.65
C GLU A 34 6.51 -6.81 -5.32
N LEU A 35 5.37 -6.10 -5.23
CA LEU A 35 4.87 -5.51 -4.00
C LEU A 35 3.49 -6.02 -3.66
N THR A 36 3.29 -6.33 -2.39
CA THR A 36 2.01 -6.79 -1.89
C THR A 36 1.35 -5.68 -1.09
N PHE A 37 0.07 -5.48 -1.36
CA PHE A 37 -0.79 -4.50 -0.72
C PHE A 37 -2.00 -5.22 -0.16
N ASP A 38 -2.36 -4.90 1.07
CA ASP A 38 -3.57 -5.37 1.73
C ASP A 38 -4.44 -4.17 2.09
N PHE A 39 -5.34 -3.82 1.16
CA PHE A 39 -6.30 -2.73 1.39
C PHE A 39 -7.44 -3.15 2.34
N ALA A 40 -7.67 -4.46 2.50
CA ALA A 40 -8.70 -5.01 3.37
C ALA A 40 -8.38 -4.80 4.86
N SER A 41 -7.09 -4.83 5.19
CA SER A 41 -6.57 -4.62 6.55
C SER A 41 -6.68 -3.16 7.03
N LEU A 42 -6.95 -2.23 6.11
CA LEU A 42 -7.10 -0.82 6.46
C LEU A 42 -8.37 -0.59 7.25
N THR A 43 -8.25 0.21 8.30
CA THR A 43 -9.37 0.55 9.17
C THR A 43 -9.81 2.00 8.97
N GLY A 44 -10.98 2.36 9.51
CA GLY A 44 -11.41 3.75 9.57
C GLY A 44 -10.42 4.65 10.34
N GLY A 45 -9.65 4.08 11.28
CA GLY A 45 -8.57 4.81 11.97
C GLY A 45 -7.45 5.22 11.01
N ASP A 46 -7.10 4.36 10.05
CA ASP A 46 -6.12 4.71 9.01
C ASP A 46 -6.65 5.80 8.08
N SER A 47 -7.94 5.74 7.72
CA SER A 47 -8.62 6.77 6.94
C SER A 47 -8.56 8.13 7.64
N LEU A 48 -8.94 8.19 8.91
CA LEU A 48 -8.91 9.41 9.71
C LEU A 48 -7.49 9.95 9.88
N ALA A 49 -6.51 9.08 10.14
CA ALA A 49 -5.12 9.50 10.24
C ALA A 49 -4.62 10.15 8.94
N ILE A 50 -5.00 9.62 7.77
CA ILE A 50 -4.67 10.23 6.48
C ILE A 50 -5.34 11.60 6.34
N GLU A 51 -6.60 11.74 6.74
CA GLU A 51 -7.31 13.03 6.70
C GLU A 51 -6.65 14.06 7.61
N GLU A 52 -6.28 13.68 8.85
CA GLU A 52 -5.52 14.54 9.77
C GLU A 52 -4.19 14.99 9.16
N GLU A 53 -3.45 14.07 8.53
CA GLU A 53 -2.20 14.40 7.82
C GLU A 53 -2.42 15.38 6.64
N LEU A 54 -3.56 15.28 5.94
CA LEU A 54 -3.91 16.21 4.85
C LEU A 54 -4.34 17.57 5.39
N LEU A 55 -5.10 17.60 6.48
CA LEU A 55 -5.48 18.83 7.18
C LEU A 55 -4.26 19.60 7.69
N LEU A 56 -3.25 18.90 8.22
CA LEU A 56 -1.97 19.51 8.62
C LEU A 56 -1.21 20.14 7.46
N LEU A 57 -1.42 19.66 6.23
CA LEU A 57 -0.86 20.22 5.01
C LEU A 57 -1.72 21.35 4.40
N ASN A 58 -2.77 21.80 5.11
CA ASN A 58 -3.78 22.73 4.61
C ASN A 58 -4.48 22.25 3.32
N LYS A 59 -4.58 20.93 3.13
CA LYS A 59 -5.25 20.32 1.97
C LYS A 59 -6.50 19.59 2.41
N THR A 60 -7.64 19.90 1.81
CA THR A 60 -8.89 19.19 2.07
C THR A 60 -9.15 18.18 0.97
N ALA A 61 -9.12 16.89 1.29
CA ALA A 61 -9.58 15.85 0.37
C ALA A 61 -11.08 15.61 0.56
N PHE A 62 -11.91 16.40 -0.12
CA PHE A 62 -13.37 16.23 -0.06
C PHE A 62 -13.85 14.87 -0.57
N VAL A 63 -13.11 14.27 -1.51
CA VAL A 63 -13.41 12.94 -2.05
C VAL A 63 -12.13 12.10 -1.99
N PRO A 64 -11.99 11.19 -0.99
CA PRO A 64 -10.81 10.34 -0.83
C PRO A 64 -10.43 9.57 -2.09
N ALA A 65 -11.42 9.09 -2.84
CA ALA A 65 -11.24 8.34 -4.10
C ALA A 65 -10.72 9.19 -5.28
N LEU A 66 -10.71 10.52 -5.17
CA LEU A 66 -10.21 11.44 -6.21
C LEU A 66 -8.93 12.17 -5.77
N SER A 67 -8.54 12.07 -4.49
CA SER A 67 -7.33 12.70 -3.97
C SER A 67 -6.13 11.78 -4.15
N GLY A 68 -5.21 12.15 -5.05
CA GLY A 68 -3.96 11.39 -5.23
C GLY A 68 -3.13 11.29 -3.94
N GLU A 69 -3.14 12.34 -3.11
CA GLU A 69 -2.42 12.31 -1.82
C GLU A 69 -3.09 11.41 -0.79
N TYR A 70 -4.42 11.32 -0.81
CA TYR A 70 -5.11 10.34 0.03
C TYR A 70 -4.78 8.92 -0.43
N LEU A 71 -4.91 8.65 -1.73
CA LEU A 71 -4.70 7.32 -2.29
C LEU A 71 -3.27 6.81 -2.11
N VAL A 72 -2.25 7.67 -2.26
CA VAL A 72 -0.84 7.26 -2.05
C VAL A 72 -0.55 6.96 -0.58
N ARG A 73 -1.12 7.74 0.35
CA ARG A 73 -0.98 7.50 1.78
C ARG A 73 -1.70 6.22 2.19
N MET A 74 -2.88 5.96 1.61
CA MET A 74 -3.62 4.73 1.80
C MET A 74 -2.85 3.51 1.27
N ALA A 75 -2.30 3.60 0.06
CA ALA A 75 -1.47 2.55 -0.52
C ALA A 75 -0.19 2.29 0.29
N ALA A 76 0.45 3.32 0.84
CA ALA A 76 1.61 3.17 1.72
C ALA A 76 1.26 2.37 2.99
N ARG A 77 0.12 2.68 3.61
CA ARG A 77 -0.36 1.96 4.81
C ARG A 77 -0.76 0.52 4.51
N ALA A 78 -1.36 0.29 3.33
CA ALA A 78 -1.73 -1.03 2.86
C ALA A 78 -0.52 -1.88 2.45
N CYS A 79 0.66 -1.29 2.23
CA CYS A 79 1.80 -2.07 1.77
C CYS A 79 2.30 -3.01 2.87
N THR A 80 2.27 -4.32 2.58
CA THR A 80 2.72 -5.37 3.50
C THR A 80 4.18 -5.76 3.25
N THR A 81 4.78 -5.33 2.13
CA THR A 81 6.19 -5.56 1.84
C THR A 81 7.08 -4.82 2.84
N VAL A 82 8.00 -5.58 3.46
CA VAL A 82 8.94 -5.07 4.47
C VAL A 82 10.34 -4.99 3.86
N ILE A 83 10.96 -3.82 4.00
CA ILE A 83 12.34 -3.55 3.59
C ILE A 83 13.25 -3.63 4.83
N GLN A 84 14.45 -4.17 4.66
CA GLN A 84 15.44 -4.28 5.73
C GLN A 84 16.48 -3.19 5.57
N GLU A 85 16.32 -2.09 6.29
CA GLU A 85 17.25 -0.96 6.22
C GLU A 85 18.63 -1.33 6.81
N PRO A 86 19.72 -0.71 6.33
CA PRO A 86 21.06 -0.89 6.86
C PRO A 86 21.12 -0.44 8.33
N GLY A 87 21.02 -1.41 9.25
CA GLY A 87 20.78 -1.19 10.67
C GLY A 87 19.82 -2.22 11.30
N GLY A 88 19.27 -3.14 10.50
CA GLY A 88 18.40 -4.22 10.98
C GLY A 88 16.96 -3.78 11.24
N ARG A 89 16.63 -2.52 10.96
CA ARG A 89 15.27 -2.00 11.06
C ARG A 89 14.41 -2.52 9.91
N ARG A 90 13.28 -3.11 10.27
CA ARG A 90 12.25 -3.56 9.33
C ARG A 90 11.24 -2.43 9.15
N THR A 91 11.23 -1.81 7.98
CA THR A 91 10.35 -0.70 7.67
C THR A 91 9.45 -1.10 6.50
N ARG A 92 8.17 -0.69 6.53
CA ARG A 92 7.27 -0.91 5.39
C ARG A 92 7.53 0.14 4.32
N ILE A 93 7.17 -0.16 3.08
CA ILE A 93 7.27 0.80 1.99
C ILE A 93 6.33 1.98 2.26
N GLY A 94 6.93 3.15 2.47
CA GLY A 94 6.21 4.39 2.73
C GLY A 94 5.74 5.09 1.45
N MET A 95 5.09 6.24 1.66
CA MET A 95 4.62 7.09 0.57
C MET A 95 5.76 7.63 -0.31
N ASP A 96 6.97 7.80 0.23
CA ASP A 96 8.12 8.30 -0.51
C ASP A 96 8.57 7.31 -1.60
N ALA A 97 8.57 6.02 -1.27
CA ALA A 97 8.88 4.96 -2.23
C ALA A 97 7.84 4.90 -3.35
N LEU A 98 6.55 4.97 -3.01
CA LEU A 98 5.46 5.00 -4.00
C LEU A 98 5.55 6.24 -4.91
N ARG A 99 5.98 7.39 -4.37
CA ARG A 99 6.19 8.63 -5.14
C ARG A 99 7.40 8.57 -6.07
N ALA A 100 8.40 7.75 -5.75
CA ALA A 100 9.58 7.56 -6.57
C ALA A 100 9.39 6.54 -7.70
N MET A 101 8.29 5.78 -7.70
CA MET A 101 7.98 4.80 -8.74
C MET A 101 7.69 5.47 -10.09
N PRO A 102 7.89 4.74 -11.20
CA PRO A 102 7.41 5.18 -12.51
C PRO A 102 5.91 5.48 -12.49
N ILE A 103 5.49 6.52 -13.20
CA ILE A 103 4.08 6.97 -13.24
C ILE A 103 3.13 5.83 -13.63
N THR A 104 3.55 4.93 -14.51
CA THR A 104 2.74 3.77 -14.94
C THR A 104 2.40 2.84 -13.75
N GLU A 105 3.41 2.50 -12.95
CA GLU A 105 3.26 1.60 -11.79
C GLU A 105 2.50 2.32 -10.67
N TYR A 106 2.85 3.59 -10.41
CA TYR A 106 2.13 4.46 -9.49
C TYR A 106 0.63 4.51 -9.82
N ASN A 107 0.27 4.80 -11.07
CA ASN A 107 -1.13 4.88 -11.49
C ASN A 107 -1.86 3.53 -11.38
N ALA A 108 -1.17 2.41 -11.58
CA ALA A 108 -1.75 1.08 -11.40
C ALA A 108 -2.12 0.83 -9.93
N ILE A 109 -1.21 1.14 -8.99
CA ILE A 109 -1.43 0.98 -7.55
C ILE A 109 -2.55 1.92 -7.07
N ILE A 110 -2.49 3.19 -7.45
CA ILE A 110 -3.50 4.20 -7.08
C ILE A 110 -4.87 3.87 -7.69
N GLY A 111 -4.90 3.35 -8.92
CA GLY A 111 -6.13 2.89 -9.57
C GLY A 111 -6.79 1.74 -8.80
N ARG A 112 -6.01 0.83 -8.23
CA ARG A 112 -6.53 -0.26 -7.37
C ARG A 112 -7.06 0.24 -6.04
N ALA A 113 -6.30 1.11 -5.38
CA ALA A 113 -6.72 1.82 -4.17
C ALA A 113 -8.06 2.56 -4.38
N ARG A 114 -8.19 3.30 -5.49
CA ARG A 114 -9.42 4.00 -5.84
C ARG A 114 -10.57 3.05 -6.09
N ASN A 115 -10.34 1.98 -6.86
CA ASN A 115 -11.38 1.00 -7.14
C ASN A 115 -11.87 0.32 -5.86
N PHE A 116 -10.98 0.02 -4.91
CA PHE A 116 -11.35 -0.53 -3.61
C PHE A 116 -12.33 0.38 -2.86
N LEU A 117 -12.03 1.69 -2.75
CA LEU A 117 -12.93 2.67 -2.13
C LEU A 117 -14.28 2.81 -2.84
N LEU A 118 -14.32 2.65 -4.16
CA LEU A 118 -15.56 2.73 -4.95
C LEU A 118 -16.36 1.42 -4.94
N SER A 119 -15.69 0.29 -4.75
CA SER A 119 -16.30 -1.04 -4.70
C SER A 119 -16.81 -1.43 -3.32
N ALA A 120 -16.28 -0.80 -2.25
CA ALA A 120 -16.79 -0.94 -0.91
C ALA A 120 -18.18 -0.29 -0.83
N LYS A 121 -19.22 -1.11 -0.96
CA LYS A 121 -20.63 -0.74 -0.84
C LYS A 121 -21.28 -1.50 0.30
#